data_AF-A0A9D1G8A7-F1
#
_entry.id   AF-A0A9D1G8A7-F1
#
_cell.length_a   1.000
_cell.length_b   1.000
_cell.length_c   1.000
_cell.angle_alpha   90.00
_cell.angle_beta   90.00
_cell.angle_gamma   90.00
#
_symmetry.space_group_name_H-M   'P 1'
#
loop_
_entity.id
_entity.type
_entity.pdbx_description
1 polymer ?
#
loop_
_entity_poly.entity_id
_entity_poly.type
_entity_poly.pdbx_seq_one_letter_code
_entity_poly.pdbx_strand_id
1 'polypeptide(L)'
;MIDQFDEITPEIKENVAQSYRDAWGYEEIGFDATKLVIAGLLLYFGHSFLSSFYSILLVAIVQMTNHTPHAANISSFAGLLGGITCVIIFLIVIRKYLKPILAQFKKGENWTKALKYVGLMYAAILIYSVFLTILRIQSTSANQDSINSMMYLTPFIAGLYVCILAPLIEEFAFRFCLFRGIGRKNEKVAFWVIACIFAGMHLLSSLTTGTFLSDLSSLPVYLVGGIGLTYAYYKEKNVSVPIIAHFIYNSISFLMNVITMSCIL
;
A
#
# COMPACT_ATOMS: atom_id res chain seq x y z
N MET A 1 -3.12 -37.22 -34.40
CA MET A 1 -3.18 -37.33 -32.92
C MET A 1 -3.41 -35.92 -32.43
N ILE A 2 -4.69 -35.55 -32.48
CA ILE A 2 -5.21 -34.17 -32.50
C ILE A 2 -5.67 -33.86 -31.08
N ASP A 3 -5.31 -32.68 -30.59
CA ASP A 3 -6.00 -31.84 -29.60
C ASP A 3 -6.81 -32.53 -28.49
N GLN A 4 -6.15 -32.96 -27.40
CA GLN A 4 -6.83 -33.40 -26.18
C GLN A 4 -6.57 -32.52 -24.94
N PHE A 5 -6.12 -31.27 -25.11
CA PHE A 5 -5.84 -30.38 -23.96
C PHE A 5 -6.61 -29.04 -23.93
N ASP A 6 -7.63 -28.85 -24.76
CA ASP A 6 -8.32 -27.54 -24.86
C ASP A 6 -9.70 -27.42 -24.20
N GLU A 7 -10.19 -28.46 -23.52
CA GLU A 7 -11.45 -28.33 -22.74
C GLU A 7 -11.20 -28.39 -21.23
N ILE A 8 -10.39 -27.46 -20.72
CA ILE A 8 -10.49 -27.10 -19.30
C ILE A 8 -11.76 -26.25 -19.14
N THR A 9 -12.86 -26.91 -18.79
CA THR A 9 -14.15 -26.26 -18.55
C THR A 9 -14.03 -25.16 -17.49
N PRO A 10 -14.87 -24.11 -17.54
CA PRO A 10 -14.88 -23.05 -16.52
C PRO A 10 -14.96 -23.60 -15.10
N GLU A 11 -15.71 -24.69 -14.92
CA GLU A 11 -15.93 -25.40 -13.66
C GLU A 11 -14.65 -26.08 -13.12
N ILE A 12 -13.81 -26.64 -13.99
CA ILE A 12 -12.49 -27.17 -13.59
C ILE A 12 -11.54 -26.02 -13.22
N LYS A 13 -11.58 -24.89 -13.95
CA LYS A 13 -10.79 -23.70 -13.60
C LYS A 13 -11.23 -23.10 -12.25
N GLU A 14 -12.52 -23.14 -11.95
CA GLU A 14 -13.08 -22.66 -10.69
C GLU A 14 -12.73 -23.58 -9.51
N ASN A 15 -12.84 -24.90 -9.68
CA ASN A 15 -12.41 -25.88 -8.69
C ASN A 15 -10.89 -25.81 -8.40
N VAL A 16 -10.06 -25.61 -9.43
CA VAL A 16 -8.61 -25.39 -9.26
C VAL A 16 -8.32 -24.02 -8.64
N ALA A 17 -9.15 -22.99 -8.86
CA ALA A 17 -8.98 -21.70 -8.19
C ALA A 17 -9.38 -21.76 -6.70
N GLN A 18 -10.38 -22.57 -6.34
CA GLN A 18 -10.76 -22.85 -4.95
C GLN A 18 -9.68 -23.61 -4.17
N SER A 19 -8.85 -24.44 -4.82
CA SER A 19 -7.77 -25.16 -4.14
C SER A 19 -6.63 -24.26 -3.63
N TYR A 20 -6.62 -22.98 -4.00
CA TYR A 20 -5.69 -21.97 -3.48
C TYR A 20 -6.35 -21.00 -2.50
N ARG A 21 -7.49 -21.38 -1.92
CA ARG A 21 -8.14 -20.64 -0.84
C ARG A 21 -7.96 -21.36 0.49
N ASP A 22 -7.69 -20.58 1.55
CA ASP A 22 -7.66 -21.09 2.91
C ASP A 22 -9.08 -21.29 3.46
N ALA A 23 -9.20 -21.86 4.66
CA ALA A 23 -10.50 -22.13 5.30
C ALA A 23 -11.36 -20.87 5.57
N TRP A 24 -10.80 -19.67 5.44
CA TRP A 24 -11.48 -18.38 5.60
C TRP A 24 -11.76 -17.70 4.24
N GLY A 25 -11.48 -18.38 3.12
CA GLY A 25 -11.71 -17.89 1.76
C GLY A 25 -10.63 -16.95 1.23
N TYR A 26 -9.53 -16.75 1.97
CA TYR A 26 -8.39 -15.93 1.54
C TYR A 26 -7.36 -16.74 0.77
N GLU A 27 -6.34 -16.09 0.21
CA GLU A 27 -5.28 -16.76 -0.55
C GLU A 27 -4.41 -17.69 0.32
N GLU A 28 -4.41 -18.99 0.02
CA GLU A 28 -3.61 -19.98 0.72
C GLU A 28 -2.11 -19.77 0.45
N ILE A 29 -1.30 -19.73 1.53
CA ILE A 29 0.16 -19.54 1.47
C ILE A 29 0.95 -20.42 2.46
N GLY A 30 0.30 -21.38 3.12
CA GLY A 30 0.90 -22.31 4.08
C GLY A 30 1.32 -21.65 5.40
N PHE A 31 0.88 -20.42 5.68
CA PHE A 31 1.21 -19.70 6.90
C PHE A 31 0.15 -19.96 7.96
N ASP A 32 0.57 -20.06 9.22
CA ASP A 32 -0.35 -19.98 10.36
C ASP A 32 -0.60 -18.51 10.76
N ALA A 33 -1.47 -18.28 11.76
CA ALA A 33 -1.82 -16.93 12.21
C ALA A 33 -0.58 -16.13 12.65
N THR A 34 0.34 -16.80 13.37
CA THR A 34 1.54 -16.18 13.92
C THR A 34 2.50 -15.79 12.80
N LYS A 35 2.73 -16.68 11.83
CA LYS A 35 3.58 -16.39 10.66
C LYS A 35 3.01 -15.25 9.82
N LEU A 36 1.69 -15.16 9.68
CA LEU A 36 1.04 -14.02 9.02
C LEU A 36 1.31 -12.72 9.75
N VAL A 37 1.13 -12.68 11.07
CA VAL A 37 1.40 -11.47 11.87
C VAL A 37 2.87 -11.07 11.77
N ILE A 38 3.79 -12.01 11.96
CA ILE A 38 5.23 -11.76 11.88
C ILE A 38 5.60 -11.24 10.48
N ALA A 39 5.12 -11.87 9.41
CA ALA A 39 5.41 -11.44 8.05
C ALA A 39 4.89 -10.02 7.78
N GLY A 40 3.70 -9.68 8.28
CA GLY A 40 3.14 -8.33 8.14
C GLY A 40 3.96 -7.26 8.87
N LEU A 41 4.39 -7.55 10.10
CA LEU A 41 5.28 -6.65 10.85
C LEU A 41 6.65 -6.53 10.19
N LEU A 42 7.22 -7.63 9.69
CA LEU A 42 8.50 -7.63 8.98
C LEU A 42 8.43 -6.88 7.65
N LEU A 43 7.31 -6.95 6.92
CA LEU A 43 7.11 -6.14 5.73
C LEU A 43 7.11 -4.65 6.06
N TYR A 44 6.30 -4.24 7.04
CA TYR A 44 6.13 -2.84 7.39
C TYR A 44 7.41 -2.23 7.98
N PHE A 45 7.97 -2.83 9.03
CA PHE A 45 9.18 -2.32 9.69
C PHE A 45 10.46 -2.67 8.93
N GLY A 46 10.49 -3.80 8.21
CA GLY A 46 11.66 -4.21 7.45
C GLY A 46 11.93 -3.30 6.26
N HIS A 47 10.89 -2.72 5.64
CA HIS A 47 11.08 -1.65 4.65
C HIS A 47 11.87 -0.47 5.23
N SER A 48 11.45 0.03 6.40
CA SER A 48 12.12 1.16 7.05
C SER A 48 13.55 0.82 7.44
N PHE A 49 13.78 -0.37 7.99
CA PHE A 49 15.11 -0.86 8.33
C PHE A 49 16.04 -0.95 7.11
N LEU A 50 15.57 -1.55 6.01
CA LEU A 50 16.34 -1.68 4.77
C LEU A 50 16.62 -0.30 4.16
N SER A 51 15.64 0.61 4.19
CA SER A 51 15.84 2.00 3.76
C SER A 51 16.95 2.69 4.56
N SER A 52 16.93 2.59 5.88
CA SER A 52 18.00 3.14 6.72
C SER A 52 19.37 2.52 6.43
N PHE A 53 19.43 1.21 6.21
CA PHE A 53 20.65 0.51 5.83
C PHE A 53 21.21 1.01 4.49
N TYR A 54 20.38 1.10 3.45
CA TYR A 54 20.81 1.65 2.16
C TYR A 54 21.23 3.12 2.26
N SER A 55 20.56 3.92 3.09
CA SER A 55 20.92 5.32 3.31
C SER A 55 22.34 5.44 3.85
N ILE A 56 22.72 4.63 4.86
CA ILE A 56 24.08 4.60 5.42
C ILE A 56 25.10 4.22 4.34
N LEU A 57 24.82 3.18 3.56
CA LEU A 57 25.71 2.74 2.47
C LEU A 57 25.90 3.83 1.41
N LEU A 58 24.82 4.49 0.99
CA LEU A 58 24.87 5.55 -0.01
C LEU A 58 25.66 6.76 0.50
N VAL A 59 25.46 7.17 1.76
CA VAL A 59 26.25 8.24 2.38
C VAL A 59 27.73 7.89 2.37
N ALA A 60 28.10 6.67 2.77
CA ALA A 60 29.49 6.21 2.77
C ALA A 60 30.12 6.25 1.37
N ILE A 61 29.40 5.80 0.34
CA ILE A 61 29.86 5.84 -1.06
C ILE A 61 30.02 7.29 -1.54
N VAL A 62 29.04 8.14 -1.28
CA VAL A 62 29.03 9.55 -1.69
C VAL A 62 30.19 10.31 -1.08
N GLN A 63 30.54 10.05 0.18
CA GLN A 63 31.70 10.64 0.83
C GLN A 63 33.02 10.31 0.11
N MET A 64 33.07 9.22 -0.66
CA MET A 64 34.24 8.83 -1.45
C MET A 64 34.33 9.52 -2.82
N THR A 65 33.27 10.20 -3.29
CA THR A 65 33.18 10.67 -4.69
C THR A 65 33.41 12.18 -4.87
N ASN A 66 33.80 12.92 -3.82
CA ASN A 66 33.89 14.39 -3.82
C ASN A 66 32.59 15.12 -4.25
N HIS A 67 31.48 14.39 -4.39
CA HIS A 67 30.17 14.94 -4.73
C HIS A 67 29.33 15.08 -3.45
N THR A 68 28.58 16.17 -3.36
CA THR A 68 27.61 16.41 -2.27
C THR A 68 26.19 16.45 -2.85
N PRO A 69 25.57 15.29 -3.13
CA PRO A 69 24.19 15.25 -3.59
C PRO A 69 23.27 15.81 -2.51
N HIS A 70 22.13 16.34 -2.94
CA HIS A 70 21.10 16.80 -2.03
C HIS A 70 20.61 15.63 -1.14
N ALA A 71 20.41 15.88 0.16
CA ALA A 71 20.09 14.82 1.13
C ALA A 71 18.81 14.03 0.74
N ALA A 72 17.82 14.70 0.13
CA ALA A 72 16.62 14.02 -0.36
C ALA A 72 16.90 13.00 -1.46
N ASN A 73 17.91 13.20 -2.31
CA ASN A 73 18.27 12.21 -3.32
C ASN A 73 18.73 10.91 -2.67
N ILE A 74 19.50 11.01 -1.59
CA ILE A 74 19.97 9.84 -0.82
C ILE A 74 18.77 9.14 -0.16
N SER A 75 17.93 9.88 0.58
CA SER A 75 16.83 9.26 1.32
C SER A 75 15.76 8.67 0.40
N SER A 76 15.41 9.33 -0.70
CA SER A 76 14.45 8.82 -1.68
C SER A 76 14.98 7.57 -2.41
N PHE A 77 16.25 7.56 -2.80
CA PHE A 77 16.85 6.40 -3.44
C PHE A 77 17.00 5.23 -2.47
N ALA A 78 17.42 5.50 -1.22
CA ALA A 78 17.47 4.51 -0.16
C ALA A 78 16.10 3.90 0.14
N GLY A 79 15.05 4.73 0.20
CA GLY A 79 13.67 4.31 0.39
C GLY A 79 13.16 3.40 -0.73
N LEU A 80 13.50 3.74 -1.99
CA LEU A 80 13.17 2.95 -3.16
C LEU A 80 13.88 1.58 -3.12
N LEU A 81 15.19 1.55 -2.89
CA LEU A 81 15.96 0.30 -2.78
C LEU A 81 15.45 -0.56 -1.61
N GLY A 82 15.21 0.06 -0.46
CA GLY A 82 14.66 -0.60 0.71
C GLY A 82 13.33 -1.27 0.43
N GLY A 83 12.42 -0.58 -0.27
CA GLY A 83 11.11 -1.12 -0.60
C GLY A 83 11.18 -2.23 -1.63
N ILE A 84 11.98 -2.06 -2.69
CA ILE A 84 12.15 -3.09 -3.72
C ILE A 84 12.70 -4.37 -3.09
N THR A 85 13.76 -4.24 -2.28
CA THR A 85 14.35 -5.38 -1.59
C THR A 85 13.35 -6.03 -0.64
N CYS A 86 12.58 -5.25 0.12
CA CYS A 86 11.55 -5.77 1.03
C CYS A 86 10.47 -6.59 0.28
N VAL A 87 9.91 -6.03 -0.80
CA VAL A 87 8.90 -6.72 -1.61
C VAL A 87 9.50 -7.97 -2.26
N ILE A 88 10.70 -7.91 -2.82
CA ILE A 88 11.36 -9.08 -3.42
C ILE A 88 11.55 -10.20 -2.40
N ILE A 89 12.05 -9.89 -1.21
CA ILE A 89 12.20 -10.88 -0.12
C ILE A 89 10.85 -11.54 0.18
N PHE A 90 9.80 -10.74 0.33
CA PHE A 90 8.47 -11.28 0.59
C PHE A 90 7.94 -12.16 -0.54
N LEU A 91 8.09 -11.74 -1.80
CA LEU A 91 7.69 -12.53 -2.97
C LEU A 91 8.47 -13.85 -3.07
N ILE A 92 9.76 -13.86 -2.69
CA ILE A 92 10.57 -15.09 -2.61
C ILE A 92 10.01 -16.03 -1.53
N VAL A 93 9.63 -15.48 -0.37
CA VAL A 93 9.04 -16.25 0.73
C VAL A 93 7.74 -16.93 0.29
N ILE A 94 6.86 -16.22 -0.42
CA ILE A 94 5.56 -16.76 -0.89
C ILE A 94 5.61 -17.37 -2.30
N ARG A 95 6.79 -17.55 -2.91
CA ARG A 95 6.97 -17.90 -4.33
C ARG A 95 6.15 -19.08 -4.84
N LYS A 96 5.89 -20.07 -3.98
CA LYS A 96 5.09 -21.26 -4.32
C LYS A 96 3.63 -20.93 -4.64
N TYR A 97 3.12 -19.83 -4.10
CA TYR A 97 1.72 -19.40 -4.18
C TYR A 97 1.54 -18.17 -5.07
N LEU A 98 2.61 -17.67 -5.67
CA LEU A 98 2.58 -16.38 -6.35
C LEU A 98 1.80 -16.42 -7.67
N LYS A 99 1.85 -17.53 -8.42
CA LYS A 99 1.14 -17.68 -9.70
C LYS A 99 -0.38 -17.41 -9.59
N PRO A 100 -1.14 -18.07 -8.69
CA PRO A 100 -2.57 -17.83 -8.56
C PRO A 100 -2.91 -16.41 -8.07
N ILE A 101 -2.06 -15.81 -7.22
CA ILE A 101 -2.21 -14.42 -6.76
C ILE A 101 -2.03 -13.46 -7.93
N LEU A 102 -0.95 -13.59 -8.71
CA LEU A 102 -0.67 -12.73 -9.87
C LEU A 102 -1.71 -12.89 -10.98
N ALA A 103 -2.31 -14.07 -11.13
CA ALA A 103 -3.39 -14.27 -12.09
C ALA A 103 -4.62 -13.39 -11.80
N GLN A 104 -4.86 -13.02 -10.53
CA GLN A 104 -5.99 -12.14 -10.16
C GLN A 104 -5.85 -10.72 -10.71
N PHE A 105 -4.62 -10.23 -10.93
CA PHE A 105 -4.40 -8.90 -11.49
C PHE A 105 -4.79 -8.82 -12.98
N LYS A 106 -4.87 -9.96 -13.67
CA LYS A 106 -5.28 -10.02 -15.09
C LYS A 106 -6.81 -10.05 -15.27
N LYS A 107 -7.57 -10.23 -14.19
CA LYS A 107 -9.04 -10.31 -14.26
C LYS A 107 -9.65 -8.91 -14.24
N GLY A 108 -10.31 -8.51 -15.33
CA GLY A 108 -10.97 -7.20 -15.44
C GLY A 108 -12.01 -6.93 -14.34
N GLU A 109 -12.70 -7.96 -13.85
CA GLU A 109 -13.65 -7.84 -12.73
C GLU A 109 -12.99 -7.24 -11.46
N ASN A 110 -11.75 -7.62 -11.16
CA ASN A 110 -11.03 -7.11 -9.99
C ASN A 110 -10.69 -5.61 -10.15
N TRP A 111 -10.45 -5.15 -11.37
CA TRP A 111 -10.26 -3.73 -11.68
C TRP A 111 -11.56 -2.95 -11.53
N THR A 112 -12.69 -3.50 -12.02
CA THR A 112 -14.01 -2.88 -11.84
C THR A 112 -14.37 -2.75 -10.36
N LYS A 113 -14.11 -3.79 -9.56
CA LYS A 113 -14.27 -3.76 -8.09
C LYS A 113 -13.39 -2.70 -7.46
N ALA A 114 -12.10 -2.66 -7.82
CA ALA A 114 -11.17 -1.66 -7.31
C ALA A 114 -11.63 -0.22 -7.60
N LEU A 115 -12.08 0.05 -8.84
CA LEU A 115 -12.63 1.35 -9.24
C LEU A 115 -13.85 1.76 -8.41
N LYS A 116 -14.74 0.81 -8.08
CA LYS A 116 -15.87 1.08 -7.17
C LYS A 116 -15.38 1.56 -5.80
N TYR A 117 -14.40 0.87 -5.20
CA TYR A 117 -13.86 1.25 -3.90
C TYR A 117 -13.13 2.60 -3.96
N VAL A 118 -12.39 2.87 -5.03
CA VAL A 118 -11.76 4.19 -5.28
C VAL A 118 -12.81 5.30 -5.35
N GLY A 119 -13.89 5.10 -6.11
CA GLY A 119 -14.98 6.07 -6.21
C GLY A 119 -15.63 6.37 -4.86
N LEU A 120 -15.86 5.33 -4.04
CA LEU A 120 -16.40 5.50 -2.69
C LEU A 120 -15.45 6.29 -1.77
N MET A 121 -14.14 5.98 -1.82
CA MET A 121 -13.13 6.72 -1.04
C MET A 121 -13.06 8.19 -1.45
N TYR A 122 -13.02 8.48 -2.77
CA TYR A 122 -13.02 9.87 -3.24
C TYR A 122 -14.31 10.62 -2.92
N ALA A 123 -15.47 9.97 -2.98
CA ALA A 123 -16.72 10.58 -2.56
C ALA A 123 -16.70 10.97 -1.07
N ALA A 124 -16.22 10.08 -0.20
CA ALA A 124 -16.08 10.37 1.23
C ALA A 124 -15.07 11.49 1.51
N ILE A 125 -13.92 11.48 0.82
CA ILE A 125 -12.91 12.54 0.92
C ILE A 125 -13.47 13.87 0.43
N LEU A 126 -14.23 13.90 -0.68
CA LEU A 126 -14.84 15.12 -1.19
C LEU A 126 -15.82 15.73 -0.18
N ILE A 127 -16.68 14.90 0.42
CA ILE A 127 -17.61 15.34 1.49
C ILE A 127 -16.82 15.96 2.65
N TYR A 128 -15.73 15.32 3.08
CA TYR A 128 -14.89 15.83 4.16
C TYR A 128 -14.18 17.14 3.77
N SER A 129 -13.66 17.25 2.55
CA SER A 129 -13.03 18.47 2.04
C SER A 129 -14.00 19.65 1.96
N VAL A 130 -15.25 19.41 1.55
CA VAL A 130 -16.31 20.44 1.58
C VAL A 130 -16.59 20.88 3.00
N PHE A 131 -16.69 19.93 3.94
CA PHE A 131 -16.88 20.22 5.36
C PHE A 131 -15.75 21.10 5.93
N LEU A 132 -14.48 20.75 5.67
CA LEU A 132 -13.33 21.56 6.07
C LEU A 132 -13.36 22.97 5.47
N THR A 133 -13.76 23.08 4.20
CA THR A 133 -13.87 24.36 3.49
C THR A 133 -14.91 25.27 4.14
N ILE A 134 -16.07 24.73 4.52
CA ILE A 134 -17.13 25.47 5.24
C ILE A 134 -16.61 25.99 6.58
N LEU A 135 -15.82 25.17 7.29
CA LEU A 135 -15.21 25.55 8.57
C LEU A 135 -13.95 26.41 8.44
N ARG A 136 -13.48 26.68 7.21
CA ARG A 136 -12.22 27.39 6.92
C ARG A 136 -11.00 26.75 7.60
N ILE A 137 -11.03 25.43 7.75
CA ILE A 137 -9.91 24.65 8.30
C ILE A 137 -9.03 24.25 7.12
N GLN A 138 -7.78 24.70 7.13
CA GLN A 138 -6.76 24.14 6.24
C GLN A 138 -6.29 22.81 6.81
N SER A 139 -6.24 21.78 5.97
CA SER A 139 -5.78 20.45 6.34
C SER A 139 -4.57 20.09 5.48
N THR A 140 -3.46 19.80 6.16
CA THR A 140 -2.27 19.16 5.61
C THR A 140 -1.73 18.21 6.68
N SER A 141 -0.67 17.48 6.35
CA SER A 141 0.07 16.68 7.32
C SER A 141 1.55 16.61 6.97
N ALA A 142 2.37 16.31 7.97
CA ALA A 142 3.78 16.02 7.80
C ALA A 142 4.02 14.87 6.80
N ASN A 143 3.11 13.91 6.72
CA ASN A 143 3.19 12.84 5.72
C ASN A 143 2.95 13.39 4.30
N GLN A 144 1.92 14.22 4.11
CA GLN A 144 1.65 14.85 2.82
C GLN A 144 2.79 15.79 2.41
N ASP A 145 3.33 16.57 3.33
CA ASP A 145 4.45 17.48 3.10
C ASP A 145 5.73 16.71 2.73
N SER A 146 5.97 15.55 3.34
CA SER A 146 7.08 14.66 2.98
C SER A 146 6.92 14.11 1.56
N ILE A 147 5.70 13.72 1.17
CA ILE A 147 5.42 13.25 -0.20
C ILE A 147 5.62 14.41 -1.18
N ASN A 148 5.09 15.59 -0.90
CA ASN A 148 5.25 16.79 -1.74
C ASN A 148 6.72 17.16 -1.93
N SER A 149 7.52 17.08 -0.86
CA SER A 149 8.98 17.32 -0.91
C SER A 149 9.69 16.29 -1.77
N MET A 150 9.36 15.00 -1.61
CA MET A 150 9.90 13.92 -2.44
C MET A 150 9.54 14.08 -3.91
N MET A 151 8.30 14.53 -4.20
CA MET A 151 7.82 14.83 -5.55
C MET A 151 8.58 16.00 -6.18
N TYR A 152 8.82 17.07 -5.43
CA TYR A 152 9.57 18.23 -5.91
C TYR A 152 11.02 17.88 -6.25
N LEU A 153 11.68 17.11 -5.38
CA LEU A 153 13.12 16.84 -5.49
C LEU A 153 13.44 15.64 -6.38
N THR A 154 12.59 14.61 -6.38
CA THR A 154 12.83 13.33 -7.05
C THR A 154 11.55 12.76 -7.69
N PRO A 155 10.88 13.48 -8.61
CA PRO A 155 9.51 13.17 -9.06
C PRO A 155 9.34 11.74 -9.60
N PHE A 156 10.32 11.24 -10.36
CA PHE A 156 10.26 9.87 -10.88
C PHE A 156 10.35 8.80 -9.78
N ILE A 157 11.27 8.98 -8.82
CA ILE A 157 11.39 8.08 -7.66
C ILE A 157 10.15 8.16 -6.79
N ALA A 158 9.63 9.38 -6.57
CA ALA A 158 8.42 9.63 -5.83
C ALA A 158 7.23 8.88 -6.42
N GLY A 159 7.04 8.96 -7.75
CA GLY A 159 5.95 8.26 -8.44
C GLY A 159 6.06 6.74 -8.33
N LEU A 160 7.25 6.17 -8.56
CA LEU A 160 7.46 4.73 -8.39
C LEU A 160 7.17 4.27 -6.96
N TYR A 161 7.62 5.05 -5.97
CA TYR A 161 7.42 4.72 -4.57
C TYR A 161 5.95 4.84 -4.17
N VAL A 162 5.36 6.02 -4.31
CA VAL A 162 4.00 6.36 -3.82
C VAL A 162 2.92 5.58 -4.57
N CYS A 163 3.05 5.43 -5.89
CA CYS A 163 2.00 4.81 -6.68
C CYS A 163 2.09 3.28 -6.68
N ILE A 164 3.29 2.69 -6.57
CA ILE A 164 3.48 1.24 -6.76
C ILE A 164 4.01 0.60 -5.49
N LEU A 165 5.18 1.04 -5.01
CA LEU A 165 5.90 0.32 -3.98
C LEU A 165 5.23 0.39 -2.61
N ALA A 166 4.77 1.57 -2.21
CA ALA A 166 4.03 1.79 -0.97
C ALA A 166 2.72 0.97 -0.96
N PRO A 167 1.84 1.03 -1.99
CA PRO A 167 0.68 0.15 -2.06
C PRO A 167 0.99 -1.35 -1.94
N LEU A 168 2.06 -1.83 -2.58
CA LEU A 168 2.45 -3.24 -2.44
C LEU A 168 2.85 -3.58 -1.00
N ILE A 169 3.74 -2.79 -0.39
CA ILE A 169 4.22 -3.02 0.98
C ILE A 169 3.04 -2.95 1.96
N GLU A 170 2.23 -1.91 1.84
CA GLU A 170 1.14 -1.63 2.76
C GLU A 170 0.01 -2.66 2.65
N GLU A 171 -0.44 -3.00 1.44
CA GLU A 171 -1.50 -4.00 1.30
C GLU A 171 -1.03 -5.42 1.63
N PHE A 172 0.23 -5.77 1.32
CA PHE A 172 0.77 -7.05 1.79
C PHE A 172 0.91 -7.08 3.31
N ALA A 173 1.40 -6.00 3.94
CA ALA A 173 1.56 -5.95 5.38
C ALA A 173 0.21 -5.96 6.11
N PHE A 174 -0.65 -4.98 5.82
CA PHE A 174 -1.86 -4.73 6.60
C PHE A 174 -3.00 -5.67 6.23
N ARG A 175 -3.22 -5.95 4.94
CA ARG A 175 -4.39 -6.72 4.48
C ARG A 175 -4.02 -8.19 4.30
N PHE A 176 -3.03 -8.49 3.48
CA PHE A 176 -2.66 -9.87 3.20
C PHE A 176 -2.10 -10.61 4.42
N CYS A 177 -1.35 -9.93 5.28
CA CYS A 177 -0.71 -10.53 6.45
C CYS A 177 -1.46 -10.23 7.76
N LEU A 178 -1.39 -8.99 8.26
CA LEU A 178 -1.88 -8.64 9.60
C LEU A 178 -3.39 -8.87 9.75
N PHE A 179 -4.21 -8.41 8.81
CA PHE A 179 -5.66 -8.63 8.82
C PHE A 179 -5.98 -10.12 8.88
N ARG A 180 -5.32 -10.96 8.05
CA ARG A 180 -5.57 -12.41 8.06
C ARG A 180 -5.11 -13.08 9.36
N GLY A 181 -3.97 -12.67 9.90
CA GLY A 181 -3.44 -13.21 11.15
C GLY A 181 -4.36 -12.93 12.34
N ILE A 182 -4.80 -11.67 12.49
CA ILE A 182 -5.73 -11.25 13.55
C ILE A 182 -7.14 -11.78 13.29
N GLY A 183 -7.55 -11.78 12.02
CA GLY A 183 -8.87 -12.17 11.54
C GLY A 183 -9.22 -13.64 11.76
N ARG A 184 -8.21 -14.52 11.96
CA ARG A 184 -8.45 -15.93 12.34
C ARG A 184 -9.25 -16.08 13.62
N LYS A 185 -9.15 -15.11 14.53
CA LYS A 185 -9.97 -15.07 15.75
C LYS A 185 -11.30 -14.36 15.50
N ASN A 186 -11.26 -13.19 14.85
CA ASN A 186 -12.45 -12.41 14.54
C ASN A 186 -12.17 -11.38 13.43
N GLU A 187 -12.73 -11.60 12.24
CA GLU A 187 -12.55 -10.71 11.08
C GLU A 187 -13.10 -9.29 11.30
N LYS A 188 -14.19 -9.14 12.08
CA LYS A 188 -14.78 -7.82 12.35
C LYS A 188 -13.90 -6.99 13.28
N VAL A 189 -13.25 -7.63 14.25
CA VAL A 189 -12.27 -6.96 15.11
C VAL A 189 -11.03 -6.61 14.29
N ALA A 190 -10.52 -7.56 13.49
CA ALA A 190 -9.38 -7.32 12.61
C ALA A 190 -9.64 -6.15 11.65
N PHE A 191 -10.85 -6.03 11.12
CA PHE A 191 -11.25 -4.91 10.25
C PHE A 191 -10.98 -3.55 10.90
N TRP A 192 -11.55 -3.31 12.08
CA TRP A 192 -11.41 -2.02 12.75
C TRP A 192 -9.98 -1.79 13.25
N VAL A 193 -9.34 -2.81 13.80
CA VAL A 193 -7.95 -2.72 14.26
C VAL A 193 -7.01 -2.34 13.12
N ILE A 194 -7.12 -3.02 11.97
CA ILE A 194 -6.24 -2.75 10.82
C ILE A 194 -6.54 -1.40 10.19
N ALA A 195 -7.81 -1.03 10.03
CA ALA A 195 -8.18 0.28 9.50
C ALA A 195 -7.65 1.44 10.38
N CYS A 196 -7.79 1.33 11.71
CA CYS A 196 -7.33 2.35 12.64
C CYS A 196 -5.80 2.40 12.75
N ILE A 197 -5.12 1.25 12.81
CA ILE A 197 -3.65 1.23 12.82
C ILE A 197 -3.12 1.84 11.53
N PHE A 198 -3.64 1.43 10.37
CA PHE A 198 -3.24 1.99 9.08
C PHE A 198 -3.35 3.52 9.05
N ALA A 199 -4.49 4.07 9.50
CA ALA A 199 -4.69 5.50 9.57
C ALA A 199 -3.75 6.20 10.58
N GLY A 200 -3.54 5.59 11.75
CA GLY A 200 -2.66 6.12 12.79
C GLY A 200 -1.18 6.15 12.36
N MET A 201 -0.72 5.17 11.57
CA MET A 201 0.65 5.14 11.07
C MET A 201 0.98 6.32 10.16
N HIS A 202 -0.01 6.87 9.45
CA HIS A 202 0.16 8.05 8.61
C HIS A 202 0.31 9.36 9.40
N LEU A 203 0.05 9.34 10.72
CA LEU A 203 0.33 10.45 11.62
C LEU A 203 1.69 10.30 12.32
N LEU A 204 2.44 9.22 12.10
CA LEU A 204 3.66 8.97 12.88
C LEU A 204 4.74 10.02 12.63
N SER A 205 4.86 10.52 11.39
CA SER A 205 5.78 11.63 11.05
C SER A 205 5.46 12.91 11.81
N SER A 206 4.19 13.14 12.16
CA SER A 206 3.78 14.33 12.91
C SER A 206 4.33 14.36 14.35
N LEU A 207 4.70 13.19 14.90
CA LEU A 207 5.35 13.12 16.22
C LEU A 207 6.78 13.63 16.16
N THR A 208 7.50 13.39 15.06
CA THR A 208 8.88 13.84 14.91
C THR A 208 8.98 15.28 14.44
N THR A 209 7.99 15.78 13.69
CA THR A 209 7.90 17.19 13.26
C THR A 209 7.22 18.10 14.30
N GLY A 210 6.58 17.55 15.33
CA GLY A 210 5.84 18.31 16.34
C GLY A 210 4.49 18.86 15.85
N THR A 211 3.96 18.35 14.74
CA THR A 211 2.72 18.82 14.09
C THR A 211 1.49 17.97 14.41
N PHE A 212 1.58 17.05 15.38
CA PHE A 212 0.49 16.09 15.67
C PHE A 212 -0.90 16.72 15.81
N LEU A 213 -1.02 17.85 16.50
CA LEU A 213 -2.32 18.51 16.69
C LEU A 213 -2.90 19.11 15.40
N SER A 214 -2.08 19.69 14.54
CA SER A 214 -2.54 20.21 13.24
C SER A 214 -2.90 19.07 12.28
N ASP A 215 -2.13 17.99 12.33
CA ASP A 215 -2.27 16.84 11.44
C ASP A 215 -3.49 15.97 11.77
N LEU A 216 -4.10 16.13 12.97
CA LEU A 216 -5.38 15.49 13.31
C LEU A 216 -6.49 15.85 12.32
N SER A 217 -6.42 17.01 11.67
CA SER A 217 -7.34 17.40 10.59
C SER A 217 -7.20 16.54 9.32
N SER A 218 -6.11 15.77 9.19
CA SER A 218 -5.91 14.79 8.10
C SER A 218 -6.35 13.38 8.49
N LEU A 219 -6.59 13.10 9.79
CA LEU A 219 -6.96 11.76 10.27
C LEU A 219 -8.21 11.20 9.58
N PRO A 220 -9.30 11.97 9.32
CA PRO A 220 -10.46 11.43 8.63
C PRO A 220 -10.14 10.97 7.19
N VAL A 221 -9.23 11.66 6.48
CA VAL A 221 -8.77 11.22 5.15
C VAL A 221 -8.03 9.90 5.25
N TYR A 222 -7.14 9.74 6.23
CA TYR A 222 -6.43 8.49 6.47
C TYR A 222 -7.36 7.35 6.91
N LEU A 223 -8.39 7.64 7.70
CA LEU A 223 -9.42 6.67 8.06
C LEU A 223 -10.24 6.25 6.85
N VAL A 224 -10.59 7.16 5.92
CA VAL A 224 -11.28 6.78 4.69
C VAL A 224 -10.45 5.78 3.88
N GLY A 225 -9.15 6.02 3.69
CA GLY A 225 -8.26 5.06 3.03
C GLY A 225 -8.13 3.75 3.81
N GLY A 226 -7.90 3.84 5.12
CA GLY A 226 -7.77 2.70 6.03
C GLY A 226 -9.00 1.78 6.02
N ILE A 227 -10.19 2.36 6.14
CA ILE A 227 -11.49 1.66 6.12
C ILE A 227 -11.77 1.14 4.71
N GLY A 228 -11.63 1.98 3.68
CA GLY A 228 -11.97 1.64 2.30
C GLY A 228 -11.17 0.45 1.76
N LEU A 229 -9.85 0.47 1.94
CA LEU A 229 -8.96 -0.61 1.49
C LEU A 229 -9.15 -1.89 2.31
N THR A 230 -9.33 -1.76 3.64
CA THR A 230 -9.62 -2.94 4.49
C THR A 230 -10.98 -3.54 4.15
N TYR A 231 -11.98 -2.72 3.79
CA TYR A 231 -13.29 -3.18 3.36
C TYR A 231 -13.24 -3.88 2.02
N ALA A 232 -12.50 -3.33 1.05
CA ALA A 232 -12.25 -3.98 -0.22
C ALA A 232 -11.66 -5.39 -0.02
N TYR A 233 -10.65 -5.51 0.85
CA TYR A 233 -10.06 -6.82 1.13
C TYR A 233 -11.00 -7.77 1.90
N TYR A 234 -11.67 -7.26 2.93
CA TYR A 234 -12.62 -8.02 3.73
C TYR A 234 -13.76 -8.58 2.88
N LYS A 235 -14.30 -7.77 1.96
CA LYS A 235 -15.44 -8.14 1.12
C LYS A 235 -15.05 -9.06 -0.03
N GLU A 236 -13.97 -8.74 -0.74
CA GLU A 236 -13.59 -9.47 -1.96
C GLU A 236 -12.68 -10.67 -1.70
N LYS A 237 -12.10 -10.77 -0.48
CA LYS A 237 -11.16 -11.83 -0.10
C LYS A 237 -10.05 -12.01 -1.13
N ASN A 238 -9.59 -10.92 -1.72
CA ASN A 238 -8.63 -10.93 -2.82
C ASN A 238 -7.75 -9.67 -2.73
N VAL A 239 -6.44 -9.86 -2.54
CA VAL A 239 -5.44 -8.83 -2.31
C VAL A 239 -5.19 -8.00 -3.57
N SER A 240 -5.49 -8.52 -4.77
CA SER A 240 -5.36 -7.73 -5.99
C SER A 240 -6.32 -6.54 -5.97
N VAL A 241 -7.52 -6.68 -5.40
CA VAL A 241 -8.51 -5.59 -5.38
C VAL A 241 -8.04 -4.38 -4.56
N PRO A 242 -7.66 -4.50 -3.27
CA PRO A 242 -7.14 -3.36 -2.52
C PRO A 242 -5.80 -2.86 -3.08
N ILE A 243 -4.91 -3.71 -3.61
CA ILE A 243 -3.66 -3.25 -4.26
C ILE A 243 -3.97 -2.36 -5.46
N ILE A 244 -4.86 -2.81 -6.36
CA ILE A 244 -5.25 -2.03 -7.54
C ILE A 244 -5.97 -0.75 -7.10
N ALA A 245 -6.88 -0.82 -6.12
CA ALA A 245 -7.59 0.36 -5.63
C ALA A 245 -6.62 1.39 -5.05
N HIS A 246 -5.65 0.95 -4.24
CA HIS A 246 -4.64 1.80 -3.64
C HIS A 246 -3.69 2.39 -4.71
N PHE A 247 -3.24 1.58 -5.66
CA PHE A 247 -2.47 2.04 -6.82
C PHE A 247 -3.21 3.15 -7.58
N ILE A 248 -4.49 2.96 -7.91
CA ILE A 248 -5.29 3.96 -8.64
C ILE A 248 -5.49 5.21 -7.79
N TYR A 249 -5.86 5.05 -6.52
CA TYR A 249 -6.06 6.15 -5.57
C TYR A 249 -4.81 7.02 -5.44
N ASN A 250 -3.64 6.40 -5.19
CA ASN A 250 -2.38 7.14 -5.10
C ASN A 250 -1.95 7.72 -6.44
N SER A 251 -2.17 7.04 -7.56
CA SER A 251 -1.81 7.55 -8.89
C SER A 251 -2.62 8.79 -9.25
N ILE A 252 -3.93 8.81 -8.99
CA ILE A 252 -4.77 9.99 -9.22
C ILE A 252 -4.31 11.13 -8.31
N SER A 253 -4.11 10.88 -7.01
CA SER A 253 -3.64 11.90 -6.07
C SER A 253 -2.26 12.46 -6.47
N PHE A 254 -1.33 11.60 -6.87
CA PHE A 254 0.00 11.97 -7.33
C PHE A 254 -0.07 12.84 -8.59
N LEU A 255 -0.84 12.43 -9.61
CA LEU A 255 -0.99 13.19 -10.85
C LEU A 255 -1.63 14.57 -10.59
N MET A 256 -2.65 14.63 -9.71
CA MET A 256 -3.25 15.91 -9.32
C MET A 256 -2.23 16.83 -8.64
N ASN A 257 -1.42 16.30 -7.72
CA ASN A 257 -0.35 17.07 -7.08
C ASN A 257 0.68 17.57 -8.10
N VAL A 258 1.11 16.74 -9.07
CA VAL A 258 2.02 17.18 -10.15
C VAL A 258 1.41 18.32 -10.96
N ILE A 259 0.13 18.23 -11.33
CA ILE A 259 -0.56 19.28 -12.08
C ILE A 259 -0.61 20.57 -11.25
N THR A 260 -1.02 20.49 -9.98
CA THR A 260 -1.09 21.66 -9.09
C THR A 260 0.26 22.34 -8.94
N MET A 261 1.35 21.57 -8.73
CA MET A 261 2.69 22.12 -8.63
C MET A 261 3.16 22.76 -9.95
N SER A 262 2.76 22.22 -11.10
CA SER A 262 3.14 22.74 -12.42
C SER A 262 2.37 24.02 -12.79
N CYS A 263 1.18 24.25 -12.21
CA CYS A 263 0.39 25.46 -12.44
C CYS A 263 0.80 26.64 -11.54
N ILE A 264 1.63 26.41 -10.51
CA ILE A 264 2.10 27.43 -9.56
C ILE A 264 3.49 27.97 -9.94
N LEU A 265 4.20 27.29 -10.85
CA LEU A 265 5.47 27.72 -11.46
C LEU A 265 5.22 28.53 -12.74
#